data_AF-A0A437JFN8-F1
#
_entry.id   AF-A0A437JFN8-F1
#
_cell.length_a   1.000
_cell.length_b   1.000
_cell.length_c   1.000
_cell.angle_alpha   90.00
_cell.angle_beta   90.00
_cell.angle_gamma   90.00
#
_symmetry.space_group_name_H-M   'P 1'
#
loop_
_entity.id
_entity.type
_entity.pdbx_description
1 polymer ?
#
loop_
_entity_poly.entity_id
_entity_poly.type
_entity_poly.pdbx_seq_one_letter_code
_entity_poly.pdbx_strand_id
1 'polypeptide(L)'
;MYLSEIGWHLYALLFVVCVLLPALILTALLYFKPHWLRQSLWVFSLCSLCFLVLSLQFSHNTLLMTENSLELRAGLYQTKIDDIHSAQSKVSVLFCDELGEFKPVVAVNAIHLPNYKVGWYRLANRQTAFVMLIGDIDKVTVVSTKNAIALISGDINRDNAGAGLQAKAFR
;
A
#
# COMPACT_ATOMS: atom_id res chain seq x y z
N MET A 1 -12.32 5.70 17.40
CA MET A 1 -11.95 4.28 17.26
C MET A 1 -11.63 4.07 15.77
N TYR A 2 -10.45 4.51 15.32
CA TYR A 2 -10.08 4.61 13.90
C TYR A 2 -8.69 3.97 13.67
N LEU A 3 -8.60 2.66 13.91
CA LEU A 3 -7.33 1.91 13.89
C LEU A 3 -7.42 0.64 13.01
N SER A 4 -8.44 0.50 12.17
CA SER A 4 -8.77 -0.81 11.57
C SER A 4 -9.23 -0.78 10.12
N GLU A 5 -8.92 0.27 9.35
CA GLU A 5 -9.24 0.29 7.91
C GLU A 5 -7.99 0.23 7.02
N ILE A 6 -6.85 -0.21 7.57
CA ILE A 6 -5.89 -0.90 6.73
C ILE A 6 -6.64 -2.13 6.20
N GLY A 7 -6.78 -2.25 4.88
CA GLY A 7 -7.60 -3.27 4.24
C GLY A 7 -7.35 -4.64 4.85
N TRP A 8 -8.23 -5.07 5.76
CA TRP A 8 -8.12 -6.35 6.47
C TRP A 8 -8.02 -7.52 5.47
N HIS A 9 -8.54 -7.31 4.26
CA HIS A 9 -8.37 -8.15 3.09
C HIS A 9 -6.89 -8.47 2.77
N LEU A 10 -5.97 -7.51 2.89
CA LEU A 10 -4.53 -7.71 2.69
C LEU A 10 -3.98 -8.70 3.73
N TYR A 11 -4.29 -8.45 5.01
CA TYR A 11 -3.83 -9.32 6.11
C TYR A 11 -4.48 -10.70 6.04
N ALA A 12 -5.77 -10.78 5.68
CA ALA A 12 -6.47 -12.04 5.47
C ALA A 12 -5.85 -12.84 4.30
N LEU A 13 -5.55 -12.18 3.18
CA LEU A 13 -4.90 -12.83 2.03
C LEU A 13 -3.50 -13.33 2.41
N LEU A 14 -2.70 -12.49 3.09
CA LEU A 14 -1.39 -12.90 3.61
C LEU A 14 -1.51 -14.10 4.55
N PHE A 15 -2.49 -14.11 5.45
CA PHE A 15 -2.70 -15.22 6.37
C PHE A 15 -3.09 -16.50 5.62
N VAL A 16 -3.98 -16.40 4.64
CA VAL A 16 -4.39 -17.56 3.83
C VAL A 16 -3.20 -18.14 3.07
N VAL A 17 -2.40 -17.31 2.40
CA VAL A 17 -1.28 -17.76 1.57
C VAL A 17 -0.10 -18.24 2.41
N CYS A 18 0.25 -17.54 3.47
CA CYS A 18 1.46 -17.84 4.26
C CYS A 18 1.22 -18.86 5.38
N VAL A 19 -0.01 -18.99 5.90
CA VAL A 19 -0.29 -19.85 7.07
C VAL A 19 -1.26 -20.96 6.72
N LEU A 20 -2.43 -20.63 6.16
CA LEU A 20 -3.50 -21.61 5.97
C LEU A 20 -3.19 -22.62 4.86
N LEU A 21 -2.71 -22.16 3.70
CA LEU A 21 -2.31 -23.03 2.58
C LEU A 21 -1.18 -23.99 2.99
N PRO A 22 -0.06 -23.51 3.57
CA PRO A 22 1.00 -24.38 4.03
C PRO A 22 0.54 -25.33 5.12
N ALA A 23 -0.31 -24.89 6.06
CA ALA A 23 -0.87 -25.75 7.09
C ALA A 23 -1.70 -26.90 6.50
N LEU A 24 -2.55 -26.62 5.52
CA LEU A 24 -3.37 -27.64 4.83
C LEU A 24 -2.49 -28.63 4.04
N ILE A 25 -1.48 -28.11 3.31
CA ILE A 25 -0.53 -28.96 2.57
C ILE A 25 0.22 -29.88 3.54
N LEU A 26 0.70 -29.34 4.66
CA LEU A 26 1.43 -30.08 5.68
C LEU A 26 0.55 -31.11 6.39
N THR A 27 -0.69 -30.77 6.73
CA THR A 27 -1.64 -31.74 7.35
C THR A 27 -1.97 -32.88 6.39
N ALA A 28 -2.18 -32.59 5.10
CA ALA A 28 -2.34 -33.63 4.08
C ALA A 28 -1.08 -34.53 3.98
N LEU A 29 0.11 -33.93 3.97
CA LEU A 29 1.38 -34.67 3.92
C LEU A 29 1.58 -35.58 5.14
N LEU A 30 1.23 -35.10 6.34
CA LEU A 30 1.29 -35.87 7.58
C LEU A 30 0.29 -37.02 7.61
N TYR A 31 -0.88 -36.85 7.00
CA TYR A 31 -1.87 -37.91 6.85
C TYR A 31 -1.31 -39.09 6.03
N PHE A 32 -0.56 -38.81 4.95
CA PHE A 32 0.06 -39.85 4.13
C PHE A 32 1.37 -40.41 4.70
N LYS A 33 2.17 -39.58 5.38
CA LYS A 33 3.48 -39.96 5.93
C LYS A 33 3.72 -39.34 7.31
N PRO A 34 3.32 -40.01 8.40
CA PRO A 34 3.43 -39.47 9.76
C PRO A 34 4.87 -39.33 10.28
N HIS A 35 5.85 -39.93 9.59
CA HIS A 35 7.26 -39.91 10.01
C HIS A 35 7.94 -38.53 9.85
N TRP A 36 7.31 -37.56 9.19
CA TRP A 36 7.88 -36.23 8.87
C TRP A 36 7.36 -35.11 9.79
N LEU A 37 6.72 -35.46 10.91
CA LEU A 37 6.07 -34.53 11.85
C LEU A 37 7.00 -33.43 12.36
N ARG A 38 8.24 -33.77 12.67
CA ARG A 38 9.24 -32.81 13.17
C ARG A 38 9.57 -31.76 12.12
N GLN A 39 9.75 -32.14 10.85
CA GLN A 39 10.07 -31.20 9.76
C GLN A 39 8.87 -30.30 9.43
N SER A 40 7.66 -30.86 9.47
CA SER A 40 6.42 -30.10 9.27
C SER A 40 6.24 -28.97 10.30
N LEU A 41 6.59 -29.21 11.57
CA LEU A 41 6.52 -28.19 12.62
C LEU A 41 7.48 -27.02 12.36
N TRP A 42 8.69 -27.28 11.88
CA TRP A 42 9.65 -26.24 11.51
C TRP A 42 9.15 -25.39 10.34
N VAL A 43 8.59 -26.02 9.31
CA VAL A 43 8.03 -25.32 8.15
C VAL A 43 6.86 -24.43 8.56
N PHE A 44 5.94 -24.94 9.39
CA PHE A 44 4.81 -24.15 9.89
C PHE A 44 5.26 -22.95 10.73
N SER A 45 6.23 -23.16 11.63
CA SER A 45 6.82 -22.08 12.43
C SER A 45 7.47 -21.00 11.56
N LEU A 46 8.24 -21.41 10.55
CA LEU A 46 8.88 -20.49 9.61
C LEU A 46 7.83 -19.71 8.79
N CYS A 47 6.77 -20.37 8.33
CA CYS A 47 5.65 -19.75 7.63
C CYS A 47 4.92 -18.70 8.49
N SER A 48 4.65 -19.03 9.76
CA SER A 48 4.03 -18.09 10.70
C SER A 48 4.93 -16.89 11.01
N LEU A 49 6.25 -17.12 11.15
CA LEU A 49 7.21 -16.04 11.35
C LEU A 49 7.26 -15.12 10.11
N CYS A 50 7.27 -15.71 8.92
CA CYS A 50 7.26 -14.96 7.66
C CYS A 50 6.00 -14.10 7.52
N PHE A 51 4.83 -14.65 7.86
CA PHE A 51 3.57 -13.89 7.91
C PHE A 51 3.67 -12.69 8.85
N LEU A 52 4.22 -12.87 10.06
CA LEU A 52 4.35 -11.81 11.05
C LEU A 52 5.28 -10.69 10.55
N VAL A 53 6.44 -11.05 9.99
CA VAL A 53 7.38 -10.08 9.41
C VAL A 53 6.75 -9.29 8.25
N LEU A 54 6.04 -9.97 7.34
CA LEU A 54 5.33 -9.31 6.24
C LEU A 54 4.22 -8.38 6.76
N SER A 55 3.43 -8.85 7.74
CA SER A 55 2.37 -8.04 8.36
C SER A 55 2.92 -6.76 8.98
N LEU A 56 4.07 -6.84 9.66
CA LEU A 56 4.74 -5.66 10.22
C LEU A 56 5.25 -4.72 9.12
N GLN A 57 5.82 -5.26 8.04
CA GLN A 57 6.29 -4.44 6.91
C GLN A 57 5.13 -3.70 6.23
N PHE A 58 4.00 -4.35 5.97
CA PHE A 58 2.82 -3.71 5.35
C PHE A 58 2.10 -2.72 6.28
N SER A 59 2.26 -2.87 7.60
CA SER A 59 1.76 -1.89 8.58
C SER A 59 2.58 -0.59 8.60
N HIS A 60 3.85 -0.62 8.16
CA HIS A 60 4.66 0.59 8.06
C HIS A 60 4.37 1.35 6.75
N ASN A 61 3.36 2.21 6.78
CA ASN A 61 3.09 3.17 5.71
C ASN A 61 3.51 4.57 6.18
N THR A 62 4.50 5.17 5.52
CA THR A 62 5.02 6.50 5.86
C THR A 62 4.97 7.44 4.66
N LEU A 63 4.37 8.61 4.89
CA LEU A 63 4.44 9.75 3.99
C LEU A 63 5.48 10.73 4.54
N LEU A 64 6.56 10.94 3.79
CA LEU A 64 7.60 11.91 4.13
C LEU A 64 7.58 13.02 3.06
N MET A 65 6.99 14.15 3.41
CA MET A 65 7.03 15.36 2.58
C MET A 65 8.20 16.22 3.04
N THR A 66 9.26 16.26 2.24
CA THR A 66 10.39 17.20 2.40
C THR A 66 10.10 18.45 1.57
N GLU A 67 10.70 19.59 1.92
CA GLU A 67 10.50 20.88 1.23
C GLU A 67 10.62 20.76 -0.30
N ASN A 68 11.46 19.88 -0.86
CA ASN A 68 11.59 19.71 -2.32
C ASN A 68 11.29 18.29 -2.85
N SER A 69 10.85 17.36 -2.01
CA SER A 69 10.63 15.97 -2.44
C SER A 69 9.54 15.26 -1.65
N LEU A 70 8.73 14.47 -2.35
CA LEU A 70 7.64 13.67 -1.81
C LEU A 70 8.10 12.22 -1.77
N GLU A 71 8.49 11.75 -0.60
CA GLU A 71 8.79 10.34 -0.38
C GLU A 71 7.52 9.62 0.09
N LEU A 72 7.02 8.76 -0.79
CA LEU A 72 5.85 7.92 -0.56
C LEU A 72 6.35 6.51 -0.26
N ARG A 73 6.15 6.03 0.96
CA ARG A 73 6.42 4.64 1.34
C ARG A 73 5.14 3.96 1.81
N ALA A 74 4.78 2.90 1.12
CA ALA A 74 3.63 2.08 1.45
C ALA A 74 4.02 0.60 1.40
N GLY A 75 4.34 0.04 2.56
CA GLY A 75 4.87 -1.31 2.71
C GLY A 75 6.13 -1.53 1.87
N LEU A 76 6.05 -2.41 0.87
CA LEU A 76 7.16 -2.75 -0.03
C LEU A 76 7.36 -1.75 -1.17
N TYR A 77 6.41 -0.85 -1.39
CA TYR A 77 6.47 0.13 -2.47
C TYR A 77 7.01 1.45 -1.93
N GLN A 78 8.11 1.91 -2.52
CA GLN A 78 8.67 3.23 -2.26
C GLN A 78 8.79 4.00 -3.57
N THR A 79 8.39 5.26 -3.56
CA THR A 79 8.72 6.19 -4.62
C THR A 79 9.13 7.53 -4.03
N LYS A 80 10.03 8.22 -4.72
CA LYS A 80 10.48 9.56 -4.39
C LYS A 80 10.15 10.44 -5.58
N ILE A 81 9.30 11.43 -5.37
CA ILE A 81 8.97 12.44 -6.37
C ILE A 81 9.69 13.71 -5.97
N ASP A 82 10.84 13.93 -6.59
CA ASP A 82 11.55 15.19 -6.48
C ASP A 82 10.77 16.30 -7.23
N ASP A 83 10.93 17.54 -6.77
CA ASP A 83 10.48 18.76 -7.45
C ASP A 83 8.98 19.12 -7.26
N ILE A 84 8.47 19.02 -6.03
CA ILE A 84 7.09 19.44 -5.67
C ILE A 84 6.86 20.95 -5.83
N HIS A 85 7.91 21.78 -5.66
CA HIS A 85 7.81 23.25 -5.75
C HIS A 85 8.15 23.84 -7.12
N SER A 86 8.45 22.99 -8.11
CA SER A 86 8.60 23.46 -9.49
C SER A 86 7.31 24.14 -9.95
N ALA A 87 7.40 25.24 -10.70
CA ALA A 87 6.27 26.04 -11.19
C ALA A 87 5.23 25.28 -12.06
N GLN A 88 5.48 24.00 -12.33
CA GLN A 88 4.63 23.08 -13.09
C GLN A 88 3.97 22.00 -12.22
N SER A 89 4.23 22.00 -10.91
CA SER A 89 3.61 21.09 -9.96
C SER A 89 2.16 21.50 -9.73
N LYS A 90 1.23 20.67 -10.20
CA LYS A 90 -0.20 20.87 -9.97
C LYS A 90 -0.64 19.92 -8.87
N VAL A 91 -0.91 20.49 -7.70
CA VAL A 91 -1.54 19.78 -6.59
C VAL A 91 -3.05 20.07 -6.68
N SER A 92 -3.84 19.06 -6.98
CA SER A 92 -5.30 19.16 -7.01
C SER A 92 -5.91 18.10 -6.12
N VAL A 93 -6.75 18.53 -5.18
CA VAL A 93 -7.57 17.63 -4.37
C VAL A 93 -8.87 17.39 -5.12
N LEU A 94 -9.11 16.14 -5.51
CA LEU A 94 -10.28 15.70 -6.24
C LEU A 94 -11.04 14.66 -5.41
N PHE A 95 -12.36 14.60 -5.58
CA PHE A 95 -13.14 13.48 -5.02
C PHE A 95 -12.87 12.20 -5.82
N CYS A 96 -13.00 11.04 -5.17
CA CYS A 96 -12.71 9.74 -5.79
C CYS A 96 -13.50 9.52 -7.10
N ASP A 97 -14.72 10.02 -7.16
CA ASP A 97 -15.62 9.93 -8.33
C ASP A 97 -15.27 10.95 -9.44
N GLU A 98 -14.53 12.00 -9.11
CA GLU A 98 -14.14 13.10 -10.00
C GLU A 98 -12.73 12.94 -10.57
N LEU A 99 -12.04 11.82 -10.31
CA LEU A 99 -10.67 11.60 -10.82
C LEU A 99 -10.57 11.66 -12.35
N GLY A 100 -11.65 11.32 -13.07
CA GLY A 100 -11.71 11.38 -14.53
C GLY A 100 -10.50 10.73 -15.20
N GLU A 101 -9.66 11.55 -15.84
CA GLU A 101 -8.43 11.15 -16.54
C GLU A 101 -7.34 10.54 -15.63
N PHE A 102 -7.34 10.90 -14.35
CA PHE A 102 -6.40 10.39 -13.33
C PHE A 102 -6.89 9.10 -12.66
N LYS A 103 -7.98 8.51 -13.14
CA LYS A 103 -8.48 7.25 -12.59
C LYS A 103 -7.47 6.12 -12.86
N PRO A 104 -7.00 5.38 -11.83
CA PRO A 104 -6.12 4.24 -12.05
C PRO A 104 -6.91 3.10 -12.70
N VAL A 105 -6.52 2.70 -13.91
CA VAL A 105 -7.22 1.69 -14.71
C VAL A 105 -6.49 0.34 -14.68
N VAL A 106 -5.17 0.34 -14.86
CA VAL A 106 -4.38 -0.89 -14.97
C VAL A 106 -3.25 -0.91 -13.93
N ALA A 107 -3.17 -1.96 -13.13
CA ALA A 107 -2.04 -2.19 -12.24
C ALA A 107 -0.82 -2.66 -13.06
N VAL A 108 0.28 -1.92 -13.01
CA VAL A 108 1.54 -2.28 -13.70
C VAL A 108 2.48 -3.01 -12.75
N ASN A 109 2.69 -2.44 -11.57
CA ASN A 109 3.39 -3.07 -10.46
C ASN A 109 2.78 -2.55 -9.16
N ALA A 110 1.62 -3.09 -8.83
CA ALA A 110 0.80 -2.60 -7.74
C ALA A 110 -0.02 -3.72 -7.09
N ILE A 111 -0.38 -3.48 -5.84
CA ILE A 111 -1.39 -4.24 -5.12
C ILE A 111 -2.73 -3.56 -5.34
N HIS A 112 -3.71 -4.33 -5.81
CA HIS A 112 -5.11 -3.92 -5.95
C HIS A 112 -5.97 -4.76 -5.01
N LEU A 113 -6.45 -4.14 -3.95
CA LEU A 113 -7.40 -4.71 -3.01
C LEU A 113 -8.53 -3.71 -2.71
N PRO A 114 -9.69 -4.20 -2.23
CA PRO A 114 -10.74 -3.31 -1.72
C PRO A 114 -10.15 -2.41 -0.63
N ASN A 115 -10.30 -1.09 -0.80
CA ASN A 115 -9.79 -0.05 0.11
C ASN A 115 -8.26 -0.06 0.31
N TYR A 116 -7.51 -0.70 -0.60
CA TYR A 116 -6.04 -0.70 -0.58
C TYR A 116 -5.48 -0.82 -1.99
N LYS A 117 -5.12 0.32 -2.59
CA LYS A 117 -4.48 0.38 -3.91
C LYS A 117 -3.14 1.10 -3.78
N VAL A 118 -2.07 0.32 -3.86
CA VAL A 118 -0.71 0.81 -3.63
C VAL A 118 0.22 0.32 -4.75
N GLY A 119 0.99 1.23 -5.34
CA GLY A 119 2.04 0.93 -6.32
C GLY A 119 1.83 1.64 -7.65
N TRP A 120 2.44 1.12 -8.71
CA TRP A 120 2.41 1.75 -10.03
C TRP A 120 1.19 1.33 -10.84
N TYR A 121 0.40 2.33 -11.24
CA TYR A 121 -0.77 2.16 -12.09
C TYR A 121 -0.62 2.97 -13.38
N ARG A 122 -1.25 2.47 -14.44
CA ARG A 122 -1.54 3.25 -15.64
C ARG A 122 -2.93 3.88 -15.49
N LEU A 123 -2.97 5.20 -15.64
CA LEU A 123 -4.17 6.03 -15.56
C LEU A 123 -4.99 5.98 -16.86
N ALA A 124 -6.21 6.51 -16.82
CA ALA A 124 -7.09 6.58 -17.99
C ALA A 124 -6.47 7.41 -19.14
N ASN A 125 -5.71 8.46 -18.82
CA ASN A 125 -4.93 9.22 -19.80
C ASN A 125 -3.67 8.49 -20.32
N ARG A 126 -3.50 7.20 -20.00
CA ARG A 126 -2.37 6.33 -20.35
C ARG A 126 -1.02 6.69 -19.71
N GLN A 127 -0.97 7.71 -18.84
CA GLN A 127 0.22 8.03 -18.08
C GLN A 127 0.39 7.07 -16.91
N THR A 128 1.64 6.90 -16.47
CA THR A 128 1.96 6.05 -15.32
C THR A 128 2.04 6.92 -14.07
N ALA A 129 1.35 6.50 -13.01
CA ALA A 129 1.33 7.20 -11.74
C ALA A 129 1.56 6.23 -10.59
N PHE A 130 2.19 6.74 -9.54
CA PHE A 130 2.28 6.05 -8.27
C PHE A 130 1.01 6.32 -7.47
N VAL A 131 0.30 5.27 -7.10
CA VAL A 131 -0.96 5.35 -6.39
C VAL A 131 -0.74 4.85 -4.97
N MET A 132 -1.16 5.64 -3.99
CA MET A 132 -1.16 5.29 -2.58
C MET A 132 -2.53 5.68 -2.01
N LEU A 133 -3.48 4.76 -2.18
CA LEU A 133 -4.87 4.90 -1.80
C LEU A 133 -5.16 3.85 -0.73
N ILE A 134 -5.27 4.27 0.53
CA ILE A 134 -5.43 3.39 1.69
C ILE A 134 -6.65 3.83 2.51
N GLY A 135 -7.53 2.88 2.84
CA GLY A 135 -8.73 3.11 3.66
C GLY A 135 -9.97 3.50 2.85
N ASP A 136 -10.99 4.03 3.53
CA ASP A 136 -12.13 4.67 2.89
C ASP A 136 -11.74 6.07 2.39
N ILE A 137 -11.86 6.29 1.08
CA ILE A 137 -11.23 7.43 0.40
C ILE A 137 -12.29 8.28 -0.29
N ASP A 138 -12.71 9.32 0.40
CA ASP A 138 -13.56 10.36 -0.20
C ASP A 138 -12.74 11.32 -1.07
N LYS A 139 -11.54 11.66 -0.61
CA LYS A 139 -10.66 12.68 -1.21
C LYS A 139 -9.32 12.11 -1.60
N VAL A 140 -8.86 12.48 -2.79
CA VAL A 140 -7.59 12.09 -3.35
C VAL A 140 -6.81 13.33 -3.74
N THR A 141 -5.61 13.47 -3.20
CA THR A 141 -4.65 14.46 -3.69
C THR A 141 -3.94 13.90 -4.90
N VAL A 142 -4.06 14.57 -6.04
CA VAL A 142 -3.25 14.34 -7.23
C VAL A 142 -2.09 15.32 -7.22
N VAL A 143 -0.87 14.80 -7.27
CA VAL A 143 0.37 15.57 -7.41
C VAL A 143 0.95 15.23 -8.79
N SER A 144 0.89 16.19 -9.71
CA SER A 144 1.49 16.04 -11.04
C SER A 144 2.73 16.90 -11.15
N THR A 145 3.90 16.31 -11.33
CA THR A 145 5.16 17.00 -11.66
C THR A 145 5.55 16.72 -13.11
N LYS A 146 6.62 17.37 -13.61
CA LYS A 146 7.15 17.14 -14.96
C LYS A 146 7.61 15.71 -15.19
N ASN A 147 8.01 15.02 -14.12
CA ASN A 147 8.65 13.70 -14.18
C ASN A 147 7.75 12.56 -13.69
N ALA A 148 6.77 12.83 -12.83
CA ALA A 148 5.93 11.79 -12.25
C ALA A 148 4.56 12.32 -11.81
N ILE A 149 3.60 11.40 -11.69
CA ILE A 149 2.28 11.66 -11.12
C ILE A 149 2.11 10.77 -9.90
N ALA A 150 1.63 11.33 -8.80
CA ALA A 150 1.20 10.60 -7.61
C ALA A 150 -0.26 10.87 -7.29
N LEU A 151 -0.95 9.81 -6.84
CA LEU A 151 -2.27 9.90 -6.21
C LEU A 151 -2.17 9.43 -4.78
N ILE A 152 -2.62 10.25 -3.85
CA ILE A 152 -2.48 10.01 -2.40
C ILE A 152 -3.86 10.16 -1.77
N SER A 153 -4.25 9.21 -0.91
CA SER A 153 -5.48 9.31 -0.13
C SER A 153 -5.41 10.47 0.86
N GLY A 154 -6.46 11.30 0.89
CA GLY A 154 -6.58 12.45 1.78
C GLY A 154 -6.29 13.80 1.11
N ASP A 155 -6.45 14.87 1.89
CA ASP A 155 -6.14 16.25 1.51
C ASP A 155 -4.81 16.64 2.17
N ILE A 156 -3.72 16.58 1.40
CA ILE A 156 -2.39 16.89 1.93
C ILE A 156 -2.29 18.35 2.41
N ASN A 157 -3.06 19.27 1.82
CA ASN A 157 -2.96 20.69 2.11
C ASN A 157 -3.64 21.04 3.43
N ARG A 158 -4.77 20.39 3.74
CA ARG A 158 -5.46 20.55 5.02
C ARG A 158 -4.71 19.89 6.18
N ASP A 159 -4.08 18.74 5.93
CA ASP A 159 -3.25 18.07 6.93
C ASP A 159 -1.95 18.84 7.22
N ASN A 160 -1.38 19.54 6.21
CA ASN A 160 -0.22 20.42 6.38
C ASN A 160 -0.52 21.70 7.19
N ALA A 161 -1.75 22.23 7.12
CA ALA A 161 -2.14 23.43 7.87
C ALA A 161 -2.42 23.16 9.36
N GLY A 162 -2.69 21.90 9.73
CA GLY A 162 -3.01 21.49 11.10
C GLY A 162 -1.87 20.80 11.86
N ALA A 163 -0.88 20.25 11.15
CA ALA A 163 0.24 19.52 11.74
C ALA A 163 1.56 19.99 11.11
N GLY A 164 2.37 20.72 11.88
CA GLY A 164 3.75 20.97 11.50
C GLY A 164 4.45 19.66 11.17
N LEU A 165 4.91 19.54 9.92
CA LEU A 165 5.86 18.58 9.36
C LEU A 165 6.24 17.42 10.30
N GLN A 166 5.34 16.47 10.52
CA GLN A 166 5.70 15.18 11.07
C GLN A 166 4.99 14.08 10.32
N ALA A 167 5.81 13.12 9.88
CA ALA A 167 5.46 11.88 9.23
C ALA A 167 4.15 11.31 9.81
N LYS A 168 3.04 11.49 9.08
CA LYS A 168 1.79 10.84 9.43
C LYS A 168 1.93 9.38 9.02
N ALA A 169 2.44 8.57 9.94
CA ALA A 169 2.44 7.13 9.81
C ALA A 169 0.97 6.68 9.85
N PHE A 170 0.47 6.17 8.73
CA PHE A 170 -0.80 5.45 8.74
C PHE A 170 -0.54 4.10 9.44
N ARG A 171 -0.69 4.11 10.77
CA ARG A 171 -0.63 2.93 11.64
C ARG A 171 -2.00 2.30 11.79
#